data_AF-A0A7J5EWH5-F1
#
_entry.id   AF-A0A7J5EWH5-F1
#
_cell.length_a   1.000
_cell.length_b   1.000
_cell.length_c   1.000
_cell.angle_alpha   90.00
_cell.angle_beta   90.00
_cell.angle_gamma   90.00
#
_symmetry.space_group_name_H-M   'P 1'
#
loop_
_entity.id
_entity.type
_entity.pdbx_description
1 polymer ?
#
loop_
_entity_poly.entity_id
_entity_poly.type
_entity_poly.pdbx_seq_one_letter_code
_entity_poly.pdbx_strand_id
1 'polypeptide(L)'
;MGRQSGYATTDDRDDGYEGTGGSPGKATLTARIPAVQRKAAAPEQGPEDRPEEEAEEEAEADDEPDDPFALHLVKPVQLKADTAAAAKPARKPKKKSKKQRRKGKYDRDADGKDSLGNLTESARGNQTSHDLENVFSGELEVLKNAQVYDARARKVKGRKVPAGTRVRFHKVGNSQARFSALDGSVAESDDLWLKCTAVGGRGSDVALGNSDEEDQARAAQILSTLPPGRTPGHSPHKWSFRSKFHPSVAGVALDSGLMDKIHRLIEWAIYNDMVTDNIEFSWGVRSPKDAHKFNVAYEIRNGGVSLAELQALPGGKDADGNLWYRPGDTLETVQAWMVERGLGNNPAASGYPRGDARRKPAIRGKLGISDHCSGHAVDVHIPWRARDGEGADVWAWEEIYHQFGLTRPLHRDRGGGRKPESWHIEQTGKELGAADDLGLDIDMGVFDGLIDL
;
A
#
# COMPACT_ATOMS: atom_id res chain seq x y z
N MET A 1 8.11 -56.46 -29.87
CA MET A 1 7.53 -55.70 -28.72
C MET A 1 7.02 -54.39 -29.30
N GLY A 2 5.78 -54.26 -29.82
CA GLY A 2 4.50 -54.11 -29.10
C GLY A 2 4.40 -52.68 -28.55
N ARG A 3 3.46 -51.76 -28.86
CA ARG A 3 2.09 -51.72 -29.44
C ARG A 3 1.91 -50.34 -30.16
N GLN A 4 1.25 -50.18 -31.33
CA GLN A 4 -0.20 -49.90 -31.60
C GLN A 4 -0.80 -48.77 -30.72
N SER A 5 -1.54 -47.74 -31.19
CA SER A 5 -2.58 -47.57 -32.23
C SER A 5 -2.58 -46.13 -32.80
N GLY A 6 -3.21 -45.70 -33.90
CA GLY A 6 -4.20 -46.27 -34.82
C GLY A 6 -5.51 -45.46 -34.85
N TYR A 7 -5.70 -44.61 -35.90
CA TYR A 7 -6.95 -44.23 -36.64
C TYR A 7 -8.16 -43.63 -35.87
N ALA A 8 -9.16 -42.92 -36.42
CA ALA A 8 -9.54 -42.39 -37.74
C ALA A 8 -10.69 -41.36 -37.56
N THR A 9 -10.93 -40.56 -38.58
CA THR A 9 -12.08 -39.68 -38.89
C THR A 9 -13.31 -40.44 -39.41
N THR A 10 -14.53 -39.92 -39.17
CA THR A 10 -15.77 -39.97 -40.01
C THR A 10 -16.85 -39.09 -39.34
N ASP A 11 -17.35 -38.05 -40.00
CA ASP A 11 -18.58 -37.94 -40.83
C ASP A 11 -19.87 -37.60 -40.06
N ASP A 12 -20.45 -36.46 -40.46
CA ASP A 12 -21.84 -36.17 -40.81
C ASP A 12 -22.99 -36.92 -40.11
N ARG A 13 -23.90 -36.12 -39.54
CA ARG A 13 -25.35 -36.26 -39.77
C ARG A 13 -26.15 -35.01 -39.39
N ASP A 14 -26.79 -34.47 -40.41
CA ASP A 14 -28.06 -33.73 -40.40
C ASP A 14 -29.18 -34.50 -39.70
N ASP A 15 -30.07 -33.75 -39.04
CA ASP A 15 -31.52 -33.97 -38.81
C ASP A 15 -31.96 -32.78 -37.92
N GLY A 16 -32.74 -31.77 -38.33
CA GLY A 16 -34.05 -31.86 -38.97
C GLY A 16 -35.16 -31.78 -37.92
N TYR A 17 -35.56 -30.58 -37.46
CA TYR A 17 -36.86 -30.38 -36.81
C TYR A 17 -37.42 -28.96 -36.98
N GLU A 18 -38.48 -28.84 -37.78
CA GLU A 18 -39.36 -27.67 -37.89
C GLU A 18 -40.40 -27.67 -36.75
N GLY A 19 -40.89 -26.50 -36.33
CA GLY A 19 -41.97 -26.41 -35.34
C GLY A 19 -42.38 -25.00 -34.91
N THR A 20 -42.96 -24.27 -35.86
CA THR A 20 -43.84 -23.08 -35.77
C THR A 20 -44.44 -22.64 -34.41
N GLY A 21 -44.39 -21.32 -34.17
CA GLY A 21 -45.60 -20.49 -33.98
C GLY A 21 -46.08 -20.19 -32.54
N GLY A 22 -46.13 -18.90 -32.17
CA GLY A 22 -46.93 -18.42 -31.04
C GLY A 22 -46.51 -17.06 -30.48
N SER A 23 -47.19 -16.00 -30.93
CA SER A 23 -47.07 -14.60 -30.46
C SER A 23 -47.93 -14.31 -29.19
N PRO A 24 -47.88 -13.11 -28.58
CA PRO A 24 -47.68 -12.95 -27.14
C PRO A 24 -48.95 -12.64 -26.33
N GLY A 25 -48.96 -13.06 -25.07
CA GLY A 25 -49.98 -12.70 -24.08
C GLY A 25 -49.47 -11.66 -23.07
N LYS A 26 -50.08 -10.48 -23.08
CA LYS A 26 -50.00 -9.50 -21.97
C LYS A 26 -50.68 -10.08 -20.73
N ALA A 27 -50.04 -10.01 -19.57
CA ALA A 27 -50.71 -10.17 -18.29
C ALA A 27 -50.15 -9.17 -17.26
N THR A 28 -50.99 -8.18 -16.97
CA THR A 28 -50.90 -7.28 -15.82
C THR A 28 -51.19 -8.08 -14.55
N LEU A 29 -50.30 -8.05 -13.55
CA LEU A 29 -50.62 -8.59 -12.23
C LEU A 29 -50.15 -7.63 -11.12
N THR A 30 -51.12 -6.83 -10.68
CA THR A 30 -51.12 -6.12 -9.40
C THR A 30 -51.27 -7.14 -8.27
N ALA A 31 -50.24 -7.33 -7.45
CA ALA A 31 -50.33 -8.12 -6.22
C ALA A 31 -50.22 -7.21 -5.00
N ARG A 32 -51.32 -7.17 -4.23
CA ARG A 32 -51.45 -6.51 -2.94
C ARG A 32 -50.65 -7.26 -1.88
N ILE A 33 -49.91 -6.50 -1.06
CA ILE A 33 -49.25 -6.93 0.16
C ILE A 33 -50.31 -7.05 1.28
N PRO A 34 -50.38 -8.16 2.05
CA PRO A 34 -51.02 -8.15 3.35
C PRO A 34 -50.00 -7.82 4.45
N ALA A 35 -50.31 -6.79 5.23
CA ALA A 35 -49.58 -6.41 6.43
C ALA A 35 -49.72 -7.48 7.53
N VAL A 36 -48.58 -7.99 8.02
CA VAL A 36 -48.52 -8.87 9.19
C VAL A 36 -48.30 -8.00 10.43
N GLN A 37 -49.32 -7.96 11.30
CA GLN A 37 -49.22 -7.40 12.64
C GLN A 37 -48.27 -8.25 13.50
N ARG A 38 -47.17 -7.66 13.96
CA ARG A 38 -46.32 -8.27 15.01
C ARG A 38 -46.87 -7.88 16.38
N LYS A 39 -47.27 -8.91 17.14
CA LYS A 39 -47.71 -8.82 18.53
C LYS A 39 -46.47 -8.82 19.42
N ALA A 40 -46.35 -7.81 20.27
CA ALA A 40 -45.30 -7.71 21.29
C ALA A 40 -45.54 -8.72 22.42
N ALA A 41 -44.49 -9.40 22.88
CA ALA A 41 -44.45 -10.14 24.13
C ALA A 41 -43.20 -9.70 24.90
N ALA A 42 -43.42 -9.30 26.15
CA ALA A 42 -42.41 -8.92 27.14
C ALA A 42 -41.86 -10.17 27.86
N PRO A 43 -40.73 -10.07 28.59
CA PRO A 43 -39.84 -11.19 28.85
C PRO A 43 -40.09 -11.89 30.20
N GLU A 44 -39.82 -13.19 30.24
CA GLU A 44 -39.64 -13.97 31.47
C GLU A 44 -38.17 -14.01 31.90
N GLN A 45 -37.98 -14.01 33.21
CA GLN A 45 -36.73 -13.90 33.95
C GLN A 45 -36.09 -15.27 34.21
N GLY A 46 -34.80 -15.41 33.83
CA GLY A 46 -33.71 -16.19 34.45
C GLY A 46 -33.90 -17.66 34.89
N PRO A 47 -32.89 -18.29 35.50
CA PRO A 47 -31.48 -17.91 35.65
C PRO A 47 -30.51 -19.01 35.14
N GLU A 48 -29.23 -18.69 34.94
CA GLU A 48 -28.13 -19.58 35.36
C GLU A 48 -26.77 -18.87 35.24
N ASP A 49 -26.15 -18.71 36.41
CA ASP A 49 -24.79 -18.26 36.62
C ASP A 49 -23.79 -19.16 35.89
N ARG A 50 -22.98 -18.57 35.02
CA ARG A 50 -21.67 -19.09 34.63
C ARG A 50 -20.62 -18.02 34.89
N PRO A 51 -19.55 -18.31 35.64
CA PRO A 51 -18.47 -17.36 35.80
C PRO A 51 -17.72 -17.22 34.47
N GLU A 52 -17.65 -16.00 33.95
CA GLU A 52 -16.76 -15.64 32.86
C GLU A 52 -15.32 -15.73 33.37
N GLU A 53 -14.56 -16.63 32.75
CA GLU A 53 -13.14 -16.81 32.98
C GLU A 53 -12.41 -15.60 32.37
N GLU A 54 -11.94 -14.70 33.24
CA GLU A 54 -11.04 -13.61 32.87
C GLU A 54 -9.75 -14.23 32.30
N ALA A 55 -9.62 -14.20 30.98
CA ALA A 55 -8.35 -14.49 30.32
C ALA A 55 -7.37 -13.36 30.65
N GLU A 56 -6.43 -13.63 31.55
CA GLU A 56 -5.26 -12.80 31.79
C GLU A 56 -4.51 -12.59 30.46
N GLU A 57 -4.58 -11.37 29.94
CA GLU A 57 -3.82 -10.91 28.78
C GLU A 57 -2.34 -10.83 29.19
N GLU A 58 -1.55 -11.84 28.79
CA GLU A 58 -0.10 -11.84 28.97
C GLU A 58 0.48 -10.55 28.36
N ALA A 59 1.12 -9.76 29.21
CA ALA A 59 1.84 -8.57 28.79
C ALA A 59 3.07 -8.99 27.97
N GLU A 60 2.98 -8.89 26.64
CA GLU A 60 4.16 -8.88 25.76
C GLU A 60 5.04 -7.68 26.13
N ALA A 61 6.14 -7.97 26.80
CA ALA A 61 7.26 -7.06 27.02
C ALA A 61 8.15 -7.06 25.77
N ASP A 62 7.81 -6.19 24.81
CA ASP A 62 8.73 -5.78 23.76
C ASP A 62 9.67 -4.69 24.31
N ASP A 63 10.78 -5.12 24.90
CA ASP A 63 12.00 -4.33 25.10
C ASP A 63 13.19 -5.21 24.67
N GLU A 64 13.53 -5.22 23.38
CA GLU A 64 14.85 -5.68 22.94
C GLU A 64 15.88 -4.56 23.18
N PRO A 65 16.91 -4.78 24.00
CA PRO A 65 17.99 -3.82 24.16
C PRO A 65 18.94 -3.83 22.96
N ASP A 66 19.42 -2.64 22.64
CA ASP A 66 20.51 -2.36 21.71
C ASP A 66 21.77 -3.21 21.98
N ASP A 67 22.24 -3.87 20.92
CA ASP A 67 23.63 -4.26 20.60
C ASP A 67 24.52 -4.80 21.74
N PRO A 68 24.60 -6.14 21.90
CA PRO A 68 25.81 -6.79 22.37
C PRO A 68 26.57 -7.33 21.15
N PHE A 69 27.81 -6.91 20.92
CA PHE A 69 28.95 -7.81 21.14
C PHE A 69 30.28 -7.12 20.87
N ALA A 70 31.07 -7.12 21.95
CA ALA A 70 32.45 -6.69 22.03
C ALA A 70 33.42 -7.70 21.39
N LEU A 71 34.34 -7.14 20.61
CA LEU A 71 35.77 -7.46 20.46
C LEU A 71 36.26 -8.88 20.84
N HIS A 72 36.75 -9.61 19.82
CA HIS A 72 37.99 -10.37 19.95
C HIS A 72 38.93 -10.09 18.76
N LEU A 73 40.13 -9.60 19.09
CA LEU A 73 41.25 -9.34 18.18
C LEU A 73 41.81 -10.66 17.62
N VAL A 74 41.98 -10.73 16.30
CA VAL A 74 42.94 -11.65 15.66
C VAL A 74 43.86 -10.86 14.73
N LYS A 75 45.17 -11.11 14.87
CA LYS A 75 46.27 -10.46 14.12
C LYS A 75 46.37 -10.98 12.67
N PRO A 76 46.92 -10.17 11.74
CA PRO A 76 46.76 -10.38 10.30
C PRO A 76 47.74 -11.41 9.71
N VAL A 77 47.26 -12.16 8.71
CA VAL A 77 48.08 -12.96 7.78
C VAL A 77 48.37 -12.11 6.54
N GLN A 78 49.66 -11.99 6.20
CA GLN A 78 50.11 -11.36 4.96
C GLN A 78 49.84 -12.29 3.77
N LEU A 79 49.16 -11.76 2.74
CA LEU A 79 49.10 -12.40 1.43
C LEU A 79 49.51 -11.41 0.34
N LYS A 80 50.45 -11.87 -0.47
CA LYS A 80 51.19 -11.15 -1.50
C LYS A 80 50.31 -10.87 -2.71
N ALA A 81 50.60 -9.74 -3.35
CA ALA A 81 50.08 -9.33 -4.63
C ALA A 81 50.51 -10.28 -5.74
N ASP A 82 49.66 -10.46 -6.76
CA ASP A 82 50.10 -10.67 -8.13
C ASP A 82 49.12 -10.05 -9.14
N THR A 83 49.73 -9.32 -10.07
CA THR A 83 49.25 -8.62 -11.25
C THR A 83 48.74 -9.55 -12.36
N ALA A 84 47.77 -9.10 -13.17
CA ALA A 84 48.00 -8.77 -14.59
C ALA A 84 46.69 -8.62 -15.39
N ALA A 85 46.66 -7.57 -16.20
CA ALA A 85 45.64 -7.25 -17.18
C ALA A 85 45.73 -8.13 -18.43
N ALA A 86 44.60 -8.39 -19.09
CA ALA A 86 44.57 -8.76 -20.50
C ALA A 86 43.36 -8.18 -21.23
N ALA A 87 43.65 -7.58 -22.38
CA ALA A 87 42.78 -6.74 -23.19
C ALA A 87 41.76 -7.53 -24.04
N LYS A 88 40.64 -6.86 -24.34
CA LYS A 88 39.56 -7.34 -25.21
C LYS A 88 39.87 -7.07 -26.69
N PRO A 89 39.49 -7.95 -27.63
CA PRO A 89 39.43 -7.61 -29.05
C PRO A 89 38.10 -6.95 -29.45
N ALA A 90 38.22 -5.98 -30.36
CA ALA A 90 37.16 -5.12 -30.89
C ALA A 90 36.13 -5.88 -31.73
N ARG A 91 34.84 -5.63 -31.47
CA ARG A 91 33.70 -6.13 -32.27
C ARG A 91 33.20 -5.07 -33.26
N LYS A 92 32.99 -5.52 -34.50
CA LYS A 92 32.48 -4.76 -35.66
C LYS A 92 31.11 -4.09 -35.39
N PRO A 93 30.82 -2.95 -36.03
CA PRO A 93 29.59 -2.19 -35.81
C PRO A 93 28.37 -2.91 -36.40
N LYS A 94 27.47 -3.39 -35.54
CA LYS A 94 26.14 -3.85 -35.96
C LYS A 94 25.26 -2.65 -36.30
N LYS A 95 24.64 -2.69 -37.48
CA LYS A 95 23.60 -1.75 -37.93
C LYS A 95 22.54 -1.62 -36.83
N LYS A 96 22.38 -0.41 -36.29
CA LYS A 96 21.37 -0.09 -35.28
C LYS A 96 20.00 -0.10 -35.95
N SER A 97 19.22 -1.15 -35.73
CA SER A 97 17.77 -0.96 -35.77
C SER A 97 17.42 0.17 -34.80
N LYS A 98 16.49 1.05 -35.16
CA LYS A 98 15.86 2.00 -34.23
C LYS A 98 15.09 1.20 -33.18
N LYS A 99 15.79 0.48 -32.29
CA LYS A 99 15.26 0.13 -30.98
C LYS A 99 15.03 1.47 -30.30
N GLN A 100 13.77 1.91 -30.25
CA GLN A 100 13.31 2.89 -29.29
C GLN A 100 13.99 2.54 -27.97
N ARG A 101 14.94 3.37 -27.55
CA ARG A 101 15.61 3.21 -26.27
C ARG A 101 14.53 3.53 -25.25
N ARG A 102 13.80 2.50 -24.79
CA ARG A 102 13.05 2.52 -23.54
C ARG A 102 14.06 2.75 -22.42
N LYS A 103 14.48 4.00 -22.27
CA LYS A 103 15.30 4.53 -21.17
C LYS A 103 14.42 5.53 -20.42
N GLY A 104 13.26 5.07 -19.97
CA GLY A 104 12.39 5.74 -19.01
C GLY A 104 12.18 4.80 -17.84
N LYS A 105 12.21 5.33 -16.62
CA LYS A 105 12.29 4.58 -15.36
C LYS A 105 10.92 4.11 -14.80
N TYR A 106 9.84 4.31 -15.55
CA TYR A 106 8.46 4.28 -15.03
C TYR A 106 7.50 3.90 -16.16
N ASP A 107 6.23 3.60 -15.84
CA ASP A 107 5.12 3.69 -16.80
C ASP A 107 4.97 5.15 -17.25
N ARG A 108 5.92 5.62 -18.07
CA ARG A 108 6.02 6.98 -18.56
C ARG A 108 6.42 6.93 -20.02
N ASP A 109 5.67 7.60 -20.86
CA ASP A 109 6.09 7.90 -22.22
C ASP A 109 7.12 9.04 -22.25
N ALA A 110 7.50 9.49 -23.45
CA ALA A 110 8.48 10.56 -23.62
C ALA A 110 7.96 11.93 -23.14
N ASP A 111 6.64 12.07 -23.00
CA ASP A 111 5.96 13.31 -22.62
C ASP A 111 5.64 13.33 -21.11
N GLY A 112 6.12 12.35 -20.35
CA GLY A 112 5.92 12.25 -18.90
C GLY A 112 4.51 11.79 -18.52
N LYS A 113 3.76 11.22 -19.46
CA LYS A 113 2.42 10.67 -19.22
C LYS A 113 2.49 9.18 -18.92
N ASP A 114 1.63 8.72 -18.03
CA ASP A 114 1.42 7.29 -17.83
C ASP A 114 0.74 6.65 -19.04
N SER A 115 0.62 5.33 -19.03
CA SER A 115 -0.02 4.61 -20.14
C SER A 115 -1.47 4.95 -20.41
N LEU A 116 -2.13 5.61 -19.47
CA LEU A 116 -3.50 6.06 -19.59
C LEU A 116 -3.59 7.55 -19.93
N GLY A 117 -2.44 8.23 -20.11
CA GLY A 117 -2.33 9.61 -20.54
C GLY A 117 -2.19 10.63 -19.41
N ASN A 118 -2.16 10.20 -18.13
CA ASN A 118 -2.06 11.13 -17.00
C ASN A 118 -0.63 11.63 -16.83
N LEU A 119 -0.45 12.92 -16.61
CA LEU A 119 0.88 13.48 -16.27
C LEU A 119 1.37 12.86 -14.96
N THR A 120 2.64 12.47 -14.90
CA THR A 120 3.23 11.80 -13.72
C THR A 120 4.18 12.70 -12.91
N GLU A 121 4.46 13.92 -13.39
CA GLU A 121 5.40 14.87 -12.76
C GLU A 121 4.74 16.14 -12.21
N SER A 122 3.53 16.50 -12.65
CA SER A 122 2.90 17.78 -12.29
C SER A 122 2.52 17.91 -10.81
N ALA A 123 2.25 16.81 -10.09
CA ALA A 123 1.91 16.88 -8.65
C ALA A 123 3.12 17.17 -7.73
N ARG A 124 4.35 16.92 -8.19
CA ARG A 124 5.56 17.06 -7.34
C ARG A 124 6.00 18.53 -7.17
N GLY A 125 5.35 19.47 -7.84
CA GLY A 125 5.87 20.80 -8.12
C GLY A 125 5.90 21.79 -6.96
N ASN A 126 5.05 21.69 -5.93
CA ASN A 126 4.97 22.71 -4.88
C ASN A 126 4.54 22.19 -3.49
N GLN A 127 4.28 20.89 -3.32
CA GLN A 127 3.96 20.35 -1.99
C GLN A 127 5.25 20.17 -1.18
N THR A 128 5.53 21.16 -0.34
CA THR A 128 6.49 20.98 0.75
C THR A 128 5.84 20.02 1.74
N SER A 129 6.34 18.79 1.81
CA SER A 129 5.90 17.70 2.71
C SER A 129 6.15 17.96 4.21
N HIS A 130 6.06 19.23 4.62
CA HIS A 130 6.22 19.72 5.98
C HIS A 130 4.90 19.86 6.73
N ASP A 131 3.76 19.67 6.05
CA ASP A 131 2.48 19.72 6.73
C ASP A 131 2.25 18.40 7.46
N LEU A 132 2.68 18.36 8.72
CA LEU A 132 2.34 17.27 9.65
C LEU A 132 0.85 17.26 9.98
N GLU A 133 0.10 18.27 9.57
CA GLU A 133 -1.33 18.38 9.75
C GLU A 133 -2.05 17.76 8.55
N ASN A 134 -3.22 17.17 8.80
CA ASN A 134 -4.18 16.74 7.78
C ASN A 134 -3.65 15.73 6.75
N VAL A 135 -2.66 14.90 7.11
CA VAL A 135 -2.21 13.76 6.28
C VAL A 135 -3.36 12.82 5.93
N PHE A 136 -4.33 12.69 6.83
CA PHE A 136 -5.56 11.93 6.61
C PHE A 136 -6.74 12.91 6.55
N SER A 137 -7.35 13.04 5.38
CA SER A 137 -8.52 13.89 5.11
C SER A 137 -9.83 13.27 5.58
N GLY A 138 -9.90 11.93 5.59
CA GLY A 138 -11.13 11.17 5.85
C GLY A 138 -11.34 10.76 7.31
N GLU A 139 -12.53 10.25 7.56
CA GLU A 139 -12.90 9.60 8.82
C GLU A 139 -12.39 8.17 8.85
N LEU A 140 -11.92 7.73 10.02
CA LEU A 140 -11.42 6.37 10.24
C LEU A 140 -12.22 5.68 11.34
N GLU A 141 -12.25 4.36 11.32
CA GLU A 141 -12.87 3.54 12.37
C GLU A 141 -11.80 2.93 13.27
N VAL A 142 -12.00 2.99 14.58
CA VAL A 142 -11.20 2.25 15.56
C VAL A 142 -11.56 0.77 15.46
N LEU A 143 -10.63 -0.07 15.01
CA LEU A 143 -10.92 -1.47 14.66
C LEU A 143 -11.02 -2.39 15.88
N LYS A 144 -10.44 -1.98 17.01
CA LYS A 144 -10.44 -2.68 18.29
C LYS A 144 -10.25 -1.67 19.42
N ASN A 145 -10.67 -2.02 20.65
CA ASN A 145 -10.47 -1.17 21.82
C ASN A 145 -9.01 -0.68 21.90
N ALA A 146 -8.81 0.62 21.74
CA ALA A 146 -7.49 1.20 21.49
C ALA A 146 -6.99 1.99 22.70
N GLN A 147 -5.72 1.77 23.06
CA GLN A 147 -5.04 2.57 24.07
C GLN A 147 -4.78 3.98 23.55
N VAL A 148 -5.05 4.98 24.38
CA VAL A 148 -4.77 6.39 24.10
C VAL A 148 -3.40 6.80 24.63
N TYR A 149 -2.74 7.72 23.94
CA TYR A 149 -1.43 8.28 24.27
C TYR A 149 -1.49 9.80 24.39
N ASP A 150 -0.56 10.37 25.15
CA ASP A 150 -0.29 11.82 25.15
C ASP A 150 0.67 12.22 24.01
N ALA A 151 0.91 13.52 23.83
CA ALA A 151 1.85 14.03 22.83
C ALA A 151 3.32 13.59 23.02
N ARG A 152 3.65 12.98 24.17
CA ARG A 152 4.97 12.40 24.47
C ARG A 152 4.98 10.88 24.25
N ALA A 153 3.96 10.35 23.57
CA ALA A 153 3.74 8.93 23.31
C ALA A 153 3.62 8.06 24.58
N ARG A 154 3.21 8.64 25.72
CA ARG A 154 2.98 7.89 26.97
C ARG A 154 1.53 7.44 27.04
N LYS A 155 1.31 6.20 27.49
CA LYS A 155 -0.04 5.67 27.67
C LYS A 155 -0.81 6.50 28.71
N VAL A 156 -2.01 6.95 28.35
CA VAL A 156 -2.93 7.61 29.28
C VAL A 156 -3.69 6.54 30.08
N LYS A 157 -3.36 6.40 31.37
CA LYS A 157 -3.92 5.35 32.23
C LYS A 157 -5.45 5.45 32.30
N GLY A 158 -6.13 4.32 32.13
CA GLY A 158 -7.59 4.22 32.26
C GLY A 158 -8.38 4.78 31.07
N ARG A 159 -7.73 5.35 30.05
CA ARG A 159 -8.41 5.89 28.87
C ARG A 159 -8.20 4.97 27.66
N LYS A 160 -9.30 4.43 27.14
CA LYS A 160 -9.35 3.63 25.90
C LYS A 160 -10.43 4.22 24.98
N VAL A 161 -10.26 4.06 23.69
CA VAL A 161 -11.30 4.35 22.69
C VAL A 161 -11.95 3.02 22.28
N PRO A 162 -13.27 2.87 22.39
CA PRO A 162 -13.96 1.65 22.00
C PRO A 162 -13.77 1.30 20.51
N ALA A 163 -13.86 0.02 20.19
CA ALA A 163 -13.99 -0.43 18.80
C ALA A 163 -15.28 0.13 18.17
N GLY A 164 -15.23 0.47 16.88
CA GLY A 164 -16.33 1.08 16.14
C GLY A 164 -16.43 2.60 16.27
N THR A 165 -15.68 3.24 17.18
CA THR A 165 -15.65 4.70 17.27
C THR A 165 -15.08 5.29 15.97
N ARG A 166 -15.83 6.23 15.37
CA ARG A 166 -15.40 7.02 14.22
C ARG A 166 -14.52 8.18 14.71
N VAL A 167 -13.36 8.36 14.08
CA VAL A 167 -12.37 9.37 14.47
C VAL A 167 -11.89 10.16 13.26
N ARG A 168 -11.46 11.40 13.51
CA ARG A 168 -10.73 12.23 12.55
C ARG A 168 -9.31 12.43 13.07
N PHE A 169 -8.32 12.30 12.20
CA PHE A 169 -6.92 12.56 12.53
C PHE A 169 -6.53 13.97 12.09
N HIS A 170 -5.78 14.66 12.93
CA HIS A 170 -5.45 16.09 12.75
C HIS A 170 -3.97 16.31 12.51
N LYS A 171 -3.13 15.69 13.33
CA LYS A 171 -1.68 15.84 13.28
C LYS A 171 -1.01 14.49 13.41
N VAL A 172 -0.02 14.21 12.57
CA VAL A 172 0.69 12.93 12.59
C VAL A 172 2.06 13.03 13.26
N GLY A 173 2.47 11.92 13.85
CA GLY A 173 3.81 11.64 14.34
C GLY A 173 4.36 10.37 13.70
N ASN A 174 5.32 9.73 14.36
CA ASN A 174 6.02 8.57 13.78
C ASN A 174 5.09 7.39 13.47
N SER A 175 4.29 6.95 14.44
CA SER A 175 3.35 5.82 14.29
C SER A 175 1.98 6.11 14.91
N GLN A 176 1.74 7.38 15.23
CA GLN A 176 0.57 7.86 15.95
C GLN A 176 0.03 9.12 15.28
N ALA A 177 -1.24 9.42 15.54
CA ALA A 177 -1.86 10.67 15.14
C ALA A 177 -2.74 11.23 16.26
N ARG A 178 -2.75 12.56 16.40
CA ARG A 178 -3.72 13.28 17.21
C ARG A 178 -5.09 13.11 16.60
N PHE A 179 -6.08 12.82 17.42
CA PHE A 179 -7.44 12.53 16.94
C PHE A 179 -8.53 13.25 17.73
N SER A 180 -9.69 13.37 17.11
CA SER A 180 -10.96 13.63 17.80
C SER A 180 -11.95 12.51 17.44
N ALA A 181 -12.84 12.19 18.38
CA ALA A 181 -13.93 11.25 18.13
C ALA A 181 -15.16 12.01 17.62
N LEU A 182 -15.85 11.47 16.62
CA LEU A 182 -17.02 12.13 16.02
C LEU A 182 -18.25 12.12 16.93
N ASP A 183 -18.28 11.24 17.93
CA ASP A 183 -19.30 11.20 18.97
C ASP A 183 -19.08 12.26 20.08
N GLY A 184 -18.03 13.07 19.99
CA GLY A 184 -17.68 14.09 20.98
C GLY A 184 -16.99 13.55 22.24
N SER A 185 -16.75 12.24 22.36
CA SER A 185 -16.10 11.63 23.53
C SER A 185 -14.62 12.02 23.70
N VAL A 186 -14.00 12.52 22.63
CA VAL A 186 -12.65 13.06 22.61
C VAL A 186 -12.64 14.31 21.72
N ALA A 187 -12.42 15.47 22.33
CA ALA A 187 -12.28 16.72 21.60
C ALA A 187 -10.85 16.89 21.07
N GLU A 188 -10.67 17.67 20.00
CA GLU A 188 -9.33 17.97 19.47
C GLU A 188 -8.44 18.65 20.53
N SER A 189 -9.03 19.48 21.40
CA SER A 189 -8.33 20.16 22.50
C SER A 189 -7.83 19.22 23.60
N ASP A 190 -8.25 17.95 23.63
CA ASP A 190 -7.76 16.98 24.61
C ASP A 190 -6.31 16.55 24.33
N ASP A 191 -5.78 16.86 23.13
CA ASP A 191 -4.42 16.52 22.67
C ASP A 191 -4.06 15.03 22.86
N LEU A 192 -5.01 14.17 22.49
CA LEU A 192 -4.87 12.72 22.60
C LEU A 192 -4.48 12.10 21.27
N TRP A 193 -3.73 11.01 21.38
CA TRP A 193 -3.09 10.33 20.26
C TRP A 193 -3.48 8.85 20.20
N LEU A 194 -3.69 8.35 18.98
CA LEU A 194 -3.88 6.93 18.70
C LEU A 194 -2.75 6.40 17.84
N LYS A 195 -2.36 5.13 18.06
CA LYS A 195 -1.51 4.41 17.10
C LYS A 195 -2.30 4.22 15.80
N CYS A 196 -1.66 4.49 14.64
CA CYS A 196 -2.30 4.26 13.34
C CYS A 196 -2.73 2.80 13.17
N THR A 197 -2.00 1.84 13.76
CA THR A 197 -2.35 0.41 13.73
C THR A 197 -3.68 0.06 14.41
N ALA A 198 -4.28 0.98 15.15
CA ALA A 198 -5.57 0.78 15.81
C ALA A 198 -6.77 1.17 14.94
N VAL A 199 -6.54 1.86 13.82
CA VAL A 199 -7.59 2.40 12.95
C VAL A 199 -7.54 1.81 11.54
N GLY A 200 -8.64 1.97 10.82
CA GLY A 200 -8.79 1.60 9.42
C GLY A 200 -10.19 1.88 8.92
N GLY A 201 -10.70 1.04 8.02
CA GLY A 201 -12.05 1.18 7.45
C GLY A 201 -12.57 -0.12 6.85
N ARG A 202 -13.82 -0.07 6.36
CA ARG A 202 -14.64 -1.24 6.01
C ARG A 202 -15.31 -1.14 4.64
N GLY A 203 -14.86 -0.23 3.79
CA GLY A 203 -15.53 0.09 2.54
C GLY A 203 -16.52 1.24 2.72
N SER A 204 -16.53 2.14 1.75
CA SER A 204 -17.56 3.18 1.61
C SER A 204 -17.92 3.36 0.15
N ASP A 205 -19.14 3.82 -0.10
CA ASP A 205 -19.62 4.11 -1.44
C ASP A 205 -18.88 5.34 -2.00
N VAL A 206 -17.83 5.09 -2.77
CA VAL A 206 -16.98 6.11 -3.38
C VAL A 206 -17.16 6.02 -4.89
N ALA A 207 -17.26 7.15 -5.59
CA ALA A 207 -17.31 7.11 -7.05
C ALA A 207 -15.96 6.71 -7.66
N LEU A 208 -16.00 5.93 -8.74
CA LEU A 208 -14.83 5.60 -9.57
C LEU A 208 -14.65 6.68 -10.65
N GLY A 209 -13.48 7.31 -10.69
CA GLY A 209 -13.13 8.32 -11.71
C GLY A 209 -13.49 9.76 -11.33
N ASN A 210 -13.27 10.68 -12.28
CA ASN A 210 -13.59 12.09 -12.17
C ASN A 210 -14.95 12.44 -12.79
N SER A 211 -15.29 13.73 -12.76
CA SER A 211 -16.50 14.29 -13.37
C SER A 211 -16.38 14.52 -14.88
N ASP A 212 -15.20 14.38 -15.49
CA ASP A 212 -15.07 14.55 -16.95
C ASP A 212 -15.59 13.33 -17.72
N GLU A 213 -16.10 13.58 -18.93
CA GLU A 213 -16.81 12.57 -19.73
C GLU A 213 -15.94 11.38 -20.12
N GLU A 214 -14.65 11.58 -20.37
CA GLU A 214 -13.73 10.51 -20.76
C GLU A 214 -13.45 9.56 -19.59
N ASP A 215 -13.23 10.11 -18.39
CA ASP A 215 -13.10 9.31 -17.18
C ASP A 215 -14.41 8.61 -16.80
N GLN A 216 -15.56 9.28 -16.91
CA GLN A 216 -16.88 8.68 -16.66
C GLN A 216 -17.12 7.48 -17.59
N ALA A 217 -16.82 7.62 -18.88
CA ALA A 217 -16.94 6.54 -19.85
C ALA A 217 -16.01 5.37 -19.51
N ARG A 218 -14.78 5.67 -19.05
CA ARG A 218 -13.83 4.63 -18.63
C ARG A 218 -14.26 3.94 -17.34
N ALA A 219 -14.76 4.68 -16.36
CA ALA A 219 -15.30 4.14 -15.13
C ALA A 219 -16.49 3.21 -15.44
N ALA A 220 -17.42 3.62 -16.30
CA ALA A 220 -18.53 2.79 -16.76
C ALA A 220 -18.04 1.51 -17.45
N GLN A 221 -17.02 1.61 -18.32
CA GLN A 221 -16.41 0.44 -18.95
C GLN A 221 -15.82 -0.52 -17.90
N ILE A 222 -15.04 -0.02 -16.94
CA ILE A 222 -14.46 -0.83 -15.86
C ILE A 222 -15.58 -1.53 -15.09
N LEU A 223 -16.61 -0.79 -14.66
CA LEU A 223 -17.76 -1.30 -13.91
C LEU A 223 -18.47 -2.45 -14.64
N SER A 224 -18.60 -2.36 -15.97
CA SER A 224 -19.20 -3.42 -16.80
C SER A 224 -18.35 -4.68 -16.93
N THR A 225 -17.05 -4.60 -16.61
CA THR A 225 -16.12 -5.73 -16.69
C THR A 225 -15.77 -6.33 -15.33
N LEU A 226 -16.35 -5.81 -14.25
CA LEU A 226 -16.11 -6.33 -12.91
C LEU A 226 -16.61 -7.77 -12.78
N PRO A 227 -15.96 -8.59 -11.94
CA PRO A 227 -16.25 -10.01 -11.87
C PRO A 227 -17.68 -10.25 -11.38
N PRO A 228 -18.32 -11.34 -11.81
CA PRO A 228 -19.65 -11.72 -11.34
C PRO A 228 -19.63 -12.14 -9.87
N GLY A 229 -20.80 -12.20 -9.22
CA GLY A 229 -20.95 -12.71 -7.86
C GLY A 229 -20.54 -11.74 -6.74
N ARG A 230 -20.16 -10.51 -7.07
CA ARG A 230 -19.90 -9.44 -6.09
C ARG A 230 -21.16 -9.04 -5.35
N THR A 231 -21.01 -8.64 -4.10
CA THR A 231 -22.08 -8.06 -3.28
C THR A 231 -21.67 -6.70 -2.74
N PRO A 232 -21.81 -5.61 -3.53
CA PRO A 232 -21.44 -4.29 -3.06
C PRO A 232 -22.13 -3.91 -1.74
N GLY A 233 -21.40 -3.26 -0.83
CA GLY A 233 -21.83 -2.91 0.52
C GLY A 233 -21.77 -4.05 1.54
N HIS A 234 -21.44 -5.28 1.12
CA HIS A 234 -21.47 -6.48 1.96
C HIS A 234 -20.14 -7.23 2.05
N SER A 235 -19.03 -6.63 1.60
CA SER A 235 -17.73 -7.27 1.73
C SER A 235 -17.35 -7.46 3.21
N PRO A 236 -16.86 -8.65 3.63
CA PRO A 236 -16.48 -8.91 5.02
C PRO A 236 -15.11 -8.33 5.37
N HIS A 237 -14.39 -7.82 4.38
CA HIS A 237 -13.00 -7.40 4.52
C HIS A 237 -12.89 -5.98 5.07
N LYS A 238 -11.73 -5.69 5.65
CA LYS A 238 -11.38 -4.37 6.18
C LYS A 238 -9.97 -4.00 5.73
N TRP A 239 -9.58 -2.77 6.00
CA TRP A 239 -8.21 -2.33 5.81
C TRP A 239 -7.60 -1.80 7.11
N SER A 240 -6.28 -1.90 7.27
CA SER A 240 -5.57 -1.41 8.46
C SER A 240 -4.10 -1.07 8.19
N PHE A 241 -3.46 -0.42 9.16
CA PHE A 241 -2.03 -0.12 9.13
C PHE A 241 -1.20 -1.16 9.91
N ARG A 242 -0.10 -1.65 9.32
CA ARG A 242 0.88 -2.50 10.02
C ARG A 242 1.79 -1.67 10.91
N SER A 243 2.50 -2.32 11.83
CA SER A 243 3.42 -1.68 12.80
C SER A 243 4.56 -0.87 12.18
N LYS A 244 4.93 -1.16 10.92
CA LYS A 244 5.99 -0.47 10.18
C LYS A 244 5.48 0.72 9.34
N PHE A 245 4.18 0.98 9.38
CA PHE A 245 3.62 2.14 8.70
C PHE A 245 3.90 3.41 9.50
N HIS A 246 4.49 4.39 8.82
CA HIS A 246 4.82 5.69 9.39
C HIS A 246 4.16 6.79 8.56
N PRO A 247 3.15 7.52 9.06
CA PRO A 247 2.58 8.65 8.33
C PRO A 247 3.52 9.86 8.31
N SER A 248 4.52 9.92 9.20
CA SER A 248 5.60 10.90 9.14
C SER A 248 6.89 10.35 9.75
N VAL A 249 8.05 10.79 9.26
CA VAL A 249 9.37 10.48 9.83
C VAL A 249 10.28 11.70 9.66
N ALA A 250 11.00 12.09 10.72
CA ALA A 250 12.02 13.14 10.68
C ALA A 250 11.56 14.48 10.05
N GLY A 251 10.32 14.89 10.34
CA GLY A 251 9.76 16.16 9.84
C GLY A 251 9.24 16.12 8.40
N VAL A 252 9.20 14.93 7.79
CA VAL A 252 8.54 14.67 6.51
C VAL A 252 7.26 13.89 6.79
N ALA A 253 6.13 14.35 6.27
CA ALA A 253 4.85 13.65 6.30
C ALA A 253 4.53 13.00 4.94
N LEU A 254 3.62 12.02 4.95
CA LEU A 254 2.96 11.56 3.73
C LEU A 254 2.15 12.70 3.12
N ASP A 255 2.13 12.72 1.80
CA ASP A 255 1.29 13.62 1.05
C ASP A 255 -0.19 13.34 1.30
N SER A 256 -0.94 14.35 1.75
CA SER A 256 -2.37 14.20 2.08
C SER A 256 -3.21 13.87 0.86
N GLY A 257 -2.88 14.44 -0.31
CA GLY A 257 -3.55 14.14 -1.58
C GLY A 257 -3.32 12.70 -2.03
N LEU A 258 -2.09 12.18 -1.88
CA LEU A 258 -1.80 10.76 -2.09
C LEU A 258 -2.63 9.87 -1.16
N MET A 259 -2.66 10.17 0.14
CA MET A 259 -3.38 9.36 1.12
C MET A 259 -4.89 9.38 0.90
N ASP A 260 -5.47 10.54 0.56
CA ASP A 260 -6.88 10.68 0.19
C ASP A 260 -7.23 9.76 -1.00
N LYS A 261 -6.44 9.84 -2.08
CA LYS A 261 -6.62 9.00 -3.28
C LYS A 261 -6.52 7.50 -2.95
N ILE A 262 -5.55 7.10 -2.12
CA ILE A 262 -5.39 5.70 -1.71
C ILE A 262 -6.59 5.26 -0.85
N HIS A 263 -7.03 6.07 0.10
CA HIS A 263 -8.20 5.77 0.93
C HIS A 263 -9.45 5.59 0.07
N ARG A 264 -9.69 6.49 -0.88
CA ARG A 264 -10.81 6.36 -1.84
C ARG A 264 -10.73 5.07 -2.65
N LEU A 265 -9.55 4.69 -3.12
CA LEU A 265 -9.33 3.42 -3.84
C LEU A 265 -9.69 2.20 -2.98
N ILE A 266 -9.19 2.12 -1.75
CA ILE A 266 -9.38 0.93 -0.90
C ILE A 266 -10.81 0.84 -0.35
N GLU A 267 -11.41 1.98 -0.02
CA GLU A 267 -12.81 2.06 0.39
C GLU A 267 -13.72 1.62 -0.76
N TRP A 268 -13.45 2.09 -1.99
CA TRP A 268 -14.16 1.63 -3.18
C TRP A 268 -13.98 0.12 -3.40
N ALA A 269 -12.76 -0.39 -3.28
CA ALA A 269 -12.43 -1.79 -3.53
C ALA A 269 -13.16 -2.72 -2.56
N ILE A 270 -13.19 -2.38 -1.27
CA ILE A 270 -13.92 -3.16 -0.27
C ILE A 270 -15.43 -3.00 -0.48
N TYR A 271 -15.93 -1.77 -0.65
CA TYR A 271 -17.36 -1.56 -0.86
C TYR A 271 -17.87 -2.34 -2.08
N ASN A 272 -17.11 -2.42 -3.17
CA ASN A 272 -17.50 -3.14 -4.38
C ASN A 272 -17.22 -4.65 -4.36
N ASP A 273 -16.79 -5.20 -3.22
CA ASP A 273 -16.42 -6.61 -3.03
C ASP A 273 -15.33 -7.10 -4.02
N MET A 274 -14.33 -6.24 -4.24
CA MET A 274 -13.23 -6.46 -5.19
C MET A 274 -11.99 -7.09 -4.58
N VAL A 275 -12.00 -7.38 -3.28
CA VAL A 275 -10.86 -7.97 -2.57
C VAL A 275 -11.22 -9.34 -1.98
N THR A 276 -10.22 -10.21 -1.84
CA THR A 276 -10.38 -11.57 -1.31
C THR A 276 -9.84 -11.74 0.12
N ASP A 277 -9.21 -10.70 0.67
CA ASP A 277 -8.69 -10.64 2.03
C ASP A 277 -8.60 -9.17 2.48
N ASN A 278 -8.20 -8.95 3.73
CA ASN A 278 -7.97 -7.62 4.28
C ASN A 278 -6.84 -6.90 3.54
N ILE A 279 -6.99 -5.59 3.40
CA ILE A 279 -5.98 -4.70 2.84
C ILE A 279 -5.06 -4.20 3.95
N GLU A 280 -3.75 -4.18 3.71
CA GLU A 280 -2.80 -3.77 4.73
C GLU A 280 -1.76 -2.78 4.20
N PHE A 281 -1.64 -1.65 4.89
CA PHE A 281 -0.56 -0.69 4.67
C PHE A 281 0.70 -1.17 5.36
N SER A 282 1.76 -1.33 4.60
CA SER A 282 3.03 -1.86 5.11
C SER A 282 4.06 -0.76 5.39
N TRP A 283 4.15 0.26 4.53
CA TRP A 283 5.09 1.37 4.69
C TRP A 283 4.51 2.70 4.19
N GLY A 284 4.78 3.77 4.94
CA GLY A 284 4.50 5.15 4.58
C GLY A 284 5.80 5.91 4.30
N VAL A 285 6.06 7.00 5.03
CA VAL A 285 7.33 7.72 4.98
C VAL A 285 8.47 6.84 5.45
N ARG A 286 9.65 6.99 4.83
CA ARG A 286 10.88 6.30 5.23
C ARG A 286 11.99 7.31 5.47
N SER A 287 12.78 7.13 6.53
CA SER A 287 13.96 7.96 6.74
C SER A 287 14.98 7.75 5.61
N PRO A 288 15.79 8.77 5.26
CA PRO A 288 16.89 8.60 4.31
C PRO A 288 17.87 7.48 4.71
N LYS A 289 18.12 7.34 6.02
CA LYS A 289 18.97 6.29 6.59
C LYS A 289 18.40 4.89 6.32
N ASP A 290 17.11 4.67 6.55
CA ASP A 290 16.49 3.36 6.30
C ASP A 290 16.43 3.04 4.81
N ALA A 291 16.10 4.02 3.98
CA ALA A 291 16.13 3.85 2.52
C ALA A 291 17.55 3.52 2.03
N HIS A 292 18.57 4.18 2.58
CA HIS A 292 19.98 3.88 2.31
C HIS A 292 20.35 2.45 2.74
N LYS A 293 19.95 2.02 3.94
CA LYS A 293 20.15 0.65 4.41
C LYS A 293 19.58 -0.39 3.45
N PHE A 294 18.34 -0.22 3.00
CA PHE A 294 17.74 -1.15 2.02
C PHE A 294 18.46 -1.12 0.66
N ASN A 295 18.87 0.07 0.21
CA ASN A 295 19.63 0.22 -1.04
C ASN A 295 20.99 -0.47 -0.97
N VAL A 296 21.77 -0.26 0.09
CA VAL A 296 23.07 -0.91 0.27
C VAL A 296 22.91 -2.42 0.30
N ALA A 297 21.92 -2.94 1.04
CA ALA A 297 21.68 -4.37 1.09
C ALA A 297 21.35 -4.95 -0.29
N TYR A 298 20.51 -4.26 -1.07
CA TYR A 298 20.20 -4.67 -2.44
C TYR A 298 21.45 -4.66 -3.34
N GLU A 299 22.27 -3.60 -3.29
CA GLU A 299 23.46 -3.49 -4.13
C GLU A 299 24.52 -4.55 -3.74
N ILE A 300 24.72 -4.87 -2.46
CA ILE A 300 25.63 -5.96 -2.07
C ILE A 300 25.14 -7.31 -2.62
N ARG A 301 23.84 -7.63 -2.48
CA ARG A 301 23.28 -8.90 -2.96
C ARG A 301 23.30 -9.05 -4.47
N ASN A 302 23.31 -7.95 -5.21
CA ASN A 302 23.33 -7.94 -6.67
C ASN A 302 24.72 -7.61 -7.25
N GLY A 303 25.78 -7.67 -6.43
CA GLY A 303 27.16 -7.44 -6.86
C GLY A 303 27.48 -5.98 -7.25
N GLY A 304 26.62 -5.04 -6.89
CA GLY A 304 26.83 -3.60 -7.02
C GLY A 304 27.83 -3.04 -6.01
N VAL A 305 28.06 -3.74 -4.91
CA VAL A 305 29.10 -3.45 -3.90
C VAL A 305 30.00 -4.68 -3.74
N SER A 306 31.30 -4.47 -3.90
CA SER A 306 32.33 -5.50 -3.74
C SER A 306 32.79 -5.68 -2.30
N LEU A 307 33.38 -6.83 -1.97
CA LEU A 307 33.97 -7.08 -0.66
C LEU A 307 35.03 -6.04 -0.29
N ALA A 308 35.86 -5.62 -1.25
CA ALA A 308 36.88 -4.59 -1.03
C ALA A 308 36.27 -3.23 -0.65
N GLU A 309 35.12 -2.87 -1.23
CA GLU A 309 34.39 -1.64 -0.85
C GLU A 309 33.82 -1.73 0.55
N LEU A 310 33.38 -2.92 0.99
CA LEU A 310 32.93 -3.15 2.36
C LEU A 310 34.09 -3.11 3.37
N GLN A 311 35.23 -3.73 3.05
CA GLN A 311 36.44 -3.71 3.86
C GLN A 311 37.03 -2.31 4.03
N ALA A 312 36.83 -1.44 3.05
CA ALA A 312 37.28 -0.04 3.10
C ALA A 312 36.42 0.84 4.03
N LEU A 313 35.28 0.36 4.51
CA LEU A 313 34.45 1.10 5.46
C LEU A 313 35.13 1.16 6.84
N PRO A 314 35.21 2.33 7.49
CA PRO A 314 35.76 2.45 8.84
C PRO A 314 35.01 1.54 9.83
N GLY A 315 35.71 0.55 10.38
CA GLY A 315 35.11 -0.46 11.27
C GLY A 315 34.02 -1.31 10.61
N GLY A 316 34.00 -1.38 9.28
CA GLY A 316 32.95 -2.08 8.52
C GLY A 316 31.59 -1.37 8.51
N LYS A 317 31.51 -0.11 8.95
CA LYS A 317 30.28 0.65 9.07
C LYS A 317 30.14 1.74 8.01
N ASP A 318 28.93 1.96 7.51
CA ASP A 318 28.63 3.14 6.70
C ASP A 318 28.48 4.42 7.55
N ALA A 319 28.23 5.55 6.90
CA ALA A 319 28.08 6.84 7.57
C ALA A 319 26.84 6.93 8.47
N ASP A 320 25.86 6.04 8.28
CA ASP A 320 24.65 5.93 9.11
C ASP A 320 24.85 4.99 10.31
N GLY A 321 26.03 4.37 10.42
CA GLY A 321 26.40 3.45 11.50
C GLY A 321 25.98 2.00 11.26
N ASN A 322 25.43 1.66 10.09
CA ASN A 322 25.07 0.28 9.78
C ASN A 322 26.33 -0.56 9.56
N LEU A 323 26.46 -1.68 10.27
CA LEU A 323 27.54 -2.63 10.09
C LEU A 323 27.27 -3.51 8.86
N TRP A 324 28.19 -3.49 7.90
CA TRP A 324 28.11 -4.29 6.67
C TRP A 324 29.20 -5.35 6.56
N TYR A 325 30.26 -5.25 7.36
CA TYR A 325 31.42 -6.14 7.28
C TYR A 325 32.08 -6.31 8.65
N ARG A 326 32.46 -7.54 8.97
CA ARG A 326 33.36 -7.86 10.09
C ARG A 326 34.67 -8.43 9.55
N PRO A 327 35.82 -8.16 10.21
CA PRO A 327 37.10 -8.74 9.81
C PRO A 327 37.00 -10.26 9.70
N GLY A 328 37.34 -10.79 8.53
CA GLY A 328 37.27 -12.22 8.22
C GLY A 328 36.01 -12.66 7.46
N ASP A 329 34.97 -11.82 7.37
CA ASP A 329 33.79 -12.14 6.57
C ASP A 329 34.16 -12.32 5.08
N THR A 330 33.50 -13.26 4.42
CA THR A 330 33.47 -13.32 2.95
C THR A 330 32.23 -12.60 2.43
N LEU A 331 32.19 -12.33 1.12
CA LEU A 331 31.01 -11.70 0.51
C LEU A 331 29.77 -12.59 0.69
N GLU A 332 29.94 -13.91 0.61
CA GLU A 332 28.88 -14.90 0.80
C GLU A 332 28.34 -14.86 2.23
N THR A 333 29.20 -14.76 3.25
CA THR A 333 28.78 -14.61 4.65
C THR A 333 27.98 -13.33 4.86
N VAL A 334 28.44 -12.20 4.29
CA VAL A 334 27.70 -10.92 4.36
C VAL A 334 26.34 -11.03 3.67
N GLN A 335 26.27 -11.67 2.50
CA GLN A 335 25.02 -11.89 1.77
C GLN A 335 24.05 -12.80 2.53
N ALA A 336 24.54 -13.88 3.14
CA ALA A 336 23.73 -14.77 3.98
C ALA A 336 23.13 -14.03 5.18
N TRP A 337 23.95 -13.24 5.89
CA TRP A 337 23.51 -12.40 7.02
C TRP A 337 22.39 -11.41 6.63
N MET A 338 22.43 -10.87 5.41
CA MET A 338 21.34 -10.03 4.90
C MET A 338 20.06 -10.81 4.62
N VAL A 339 20.17 -12.02 4.08
CA VAL A 339 19.01 -12.89 3.81
C VAL A 339 18.30 -13.26 5.11
N GLU A 340 19.05 -13.63 6.16
CA GLU A 340 18.49 -13.92 7.49
C GLU A 340 17.71 -12.74 8.08
N ARG A 341 18.11 -11.50 7.76
CA ARG A 341 17.41 -10.27 8.16
C ARG A 341 16.34 -9.81 7.18
N GLY A 342 16.09 -10.56 6.11
CA GLY A 342 15.12 -10.19 5.07
C GLY A 342 15.52 -8.97 4.24
N LEU A 343 16.80 -8.60 4.18
CA LEU A 343 17.29 -7.41 3.48
C LEU A 343 17.71 -7.70 2.03
N GLY A 344 17.56 -6.69 1.17
CA GLY A 344 18.09 -6.68 -0.21
C GLY A 344 17.39 -7.61 -1.22
N ASN A 345 16.20 -8.13 -0.90
CA ASN A 345 15.41 -8.97 -1.81
C ASN A 345 14.78 -8.21 -2.99
N ASN A 346 14.48 -6.92 -2.79
CA ASN A 346 13.80 -6.09 -3.77
C ASN A 346 14.65 -4.86 -4.12
N PRO A 347 14.54 -4.33 -5.34
CA PRO A 347 15.20 -3.08 -5.72
C PRO A 347 14.81 -1.96 -4.76
N ALA A 348 15.78 -1.33 -4.10
CA ALA A 348 15.52 -0.25 -3.16
C ALA A 348 16.26 1.00 -3.61
N ALA A 349 15.53 2.09 -3.86
CA ALA A 349 16.15 3.39 -4.09
C ALA A 349 16.83 3.92 -2.82
N SER A 350 17.88 4.70 -2.98
CA SER A 350 18.65 5.25 -1.85
C SER A 350 17.87 6.38 -1.17
N GLY A 351 18.18 6.67 0.08
CA GLY A 351 17.67 7.87 0.75
C GLY A 351 18.41 9.15 0.41
N TYR A 352 19.59 9.05 -0.21
CA TYR A 352 20.47 10.20 -0.44
C TYR A 352 20.62 10.54 -1.94
N PRO A 353 20.87 11.81 -2.30
CA PRO A 353 21.15 12.20 -3.67
C PRO A 353 22.46 11.58 -4.19
N ARG A 354 22.60 11.48 -5.51
CA ARG A 354 23.85 11.03 -6.14
C ARG A 354 24.99 11.99 -5.79
N GLY A 355 26.16 11.44 -5.47
CA GLY A 355 27.34 12.22 -5.07
C GLY A 355 27.43 12.49 -3.57
N ASP A 356 26.36 12.26 -2.79
CA ASP A 356 26.43 12.33 -1.34
C ASP A 356 27.36 11.24 -0.79
N ALA A 357 28.32 11.62 0.06
CA ALA A 357 29.28 10.71 0.66
C ALA A 357 28.62 9.62 1.51
N ARG A 358 27.44 9.91 2.09
CA ARG A 358 26.64 8.95 2.87
C ARG A 358 26.13 7.78 2.03
N ARG A 359 26.08 7.89 0.70
CA ARG A 359 25.75 6.77 -0.19
C ARG A 359 26.77 5.63 -0.17
N LYS A 360 27.96 5.81 0.41
CA LYS A 360 28.92 4.71 0.53
C LYS A 360 28.33 3.57 1.38
N PRO A 361 28.52 2.31 0.97
CA PRO A 361 29.30 1.82 -0.17
C PRO A 361 28.54 1.79 -1.53
N ALA A 362 27.23 1.99 -1.55
CA ALA A 362 26.35 1.94 -2.73
C ALA A 362 26.44 3.16 -3.69
N ILE A 363 27.65 3.63 -4.01
CA ILE A 363 27.85 4.83 -4.84
C ILE A 363 27.44 4.60 -6.31
N ARG A 364 27.61 3.37 -6.80
CA ARG A 364 27.35 2.99 -8.21
C ARG A 364 25.87 2.73 -8.50
N GLY A 365 25.03 2.74 -7.46
CA GLY A 365 23.61 2.48 -7.57
C GLY A 365 22.96 3.40 -8.59
N LYS A 366 22.30 2.81 -9.60
CA LYS A 366 21.59 3.56 -10.65
C LYS A 366 20.29 4.17 -10.14
N LEU A 367 19.82 3.73 -8.98
CA LEU A 367 18.57 4.12 -8.38
C LEU A 367 18.64 5.57 -7.87
N GLY A 368 17.50 6.25 -7.97
CA GLY A 368 17.34 7.64 -7.53
C GLY A 368 17.22 7.74 -6.02
N ILE A 369 16.56 8.79 -5.57
CA ILE A 369 16.07 8.90 -4.20
C ILE A 369 14.74 8.15 -4.12
N SER A 370 14.46 7.47 -3.01
CA SER A 370 13.18 6.79 -2.78
C SER A 370 12.07 7.82 -2.56
N ASP A 371 10.93 7.67 -3.26
CA ASP A 371 9.78 8.56 -3.09
C ASP A 371 9.08 8.40 -1.71
N HIS A 372 9.37 7.32 -0.97
CA HIS A 372 9.02 7.23 0.46
C HIS A 372 9.76 8.25 1.32
N CYS A 373 10.95 8.72 0.91
CA CYS A 373 11.71 9.72 1.67
C CYS A 373 11.12 11.13 1.57
N SER A 374 10.26 11.37 0.58
CA SER A 374 9.58 12.64 0.36
C SER A 374 8.09 12.60 0.69
N GLY A 375 7.56 11.44 1.09
CA GLY A 375 6.14 11.27 1.41
C GLY A 375 5.23 11.02 0.20
N HIS A 376 5.79 10.76 -0.97
CA HIS A 376 5.03 10.59 -2.22
C HIS A 376 4.85 9.14 -2.67
N ALA A 377 5.12 8.18 -1.78
CA ALA A 377 4.88 6.77 -2.03
C ALA A 377 4.40 6.04 -0.78
N VAL A 378 3.57 5.04 -0.99
CA VAL A 378 3.02 4.16 0.05
C VAL A 378 3.06 2.72 -0.44
N ASP A 379 3.43 1.79 0.44
CA ASP A 379 3.38 0.35 0.15
C ASP A 379 2.10 -0.25 0.76
N VAL A 380 1.15 -0.66 -0.09
CA VAL A 380 -0.15 -1.24 0.29
C VAL A 380 -0.32 -2.61 -0.36
N HIS A 381 -0.68 -3.63 0.42
CA HIS A 381 -1.09 -4.92 -0.11
C HIS A 381 -2.59 -4.95 -0.36
N ILE A 382 -3.00 -5.00 -1.63
CA ILE A 382 -4.41 -5.14 -2.03
C ILE A 382 -4.60 -6.52 -2.66
N PRO A 383 -5.31 -7.45 -1.99
CA PRO A 383 -5.58 -8.80 -2.49
C PRO A 383 -6.77 -8.77 -3.46
N TRP A 384 -6.54 -8.18 -4.63
CA TRP A 384 -7.54 -8.04 -5.69
C TRP A 384 -8.12 -9.39 -6.13
N ARG A 385 -9.45 -9.46 -6.25
CA ARG A 385 -10.14 -10.57 -6.92
C ARG A 385 -9.73 -10.64 -8.38
N ALA A 386 -9.49 -11.85 -8.89
CA ALA A 386 -9.21 -12.04 -10.31
C ALA A 386 -10.41 -11.66 -11.21
N ARG A 387 -10.14 -11.42 -12.50
CA ARG A 387 -11.19 -10.98 -13.45
C ARG A 387 -12.24 -12.03 -13.75
N ASP A 388 -11.87 -13.29 -13.69
CA ASP A 388 -12.77 -14.44 -13.79
C ASP A 388 -13.58 -14.67 -12.49
N GLY A 389 -13.24 -13.95 -11.42
CA GLY A 389 -13.85 -14.07 -10.10
C GLY A 389 -13.17 -15.12 -9.20
N GLU A 390 -12.20 -15.88 -9.72
CA GLU A 390 -11.59 -17.01 -9.04
C GLU A 390 -10.18 -16.67 -8.51
N GLY A 391 -10.04 -16.62 -7.18
CA GLY A 391 -8.75 -16.35 -6.54
C GLY A 391 -8.32 -14.89 -6.63
N ALA A 392 -7.01 -14.67 -6.48
CA ALA A 392 -6.42 -13.34 -6.40
C ALA A 392 -5.47 -13.06 -7.59
N ASP A 393 -5.61 -11.87 -8.20
CA ASP A 393 -4.67 -11.35 -9.19
C ASP A 393 -4.35 -9.88 -8.87
N VAL A 394 -3.17 -9.68 -8.26
CA VAL A 394 -2.69 -8.36 -7.84
C VAL A 394 -2.51 -7.37 -9.00
N TRP A 395 -2.52 -7.82 -10.25
CA TRP A 395 -2.39 -6.98 -11.45
C TRP A 395 -3.69 -6.89 -12.27
N ALA A 396 -4.78 -7.52 -11.84
CA ALA A 396 -6.01 -7.56 -12.62
C ALA A 396 -6.60 -6.18 -12.92
N TRP A 397 -6.41 -5.22 -12.01
CA TRP A 397 -7.15 -3.95 -11.97
C TRP A 397 -6.26 -2.71 -11.97
N GLU A 398 -5.19 -2.72 -12.77
CA GLU A 398 -4.29 -1.55 -12.87
C GLU A 398 -5.05 -0.27 -13.24
N GLU A 399 -6.03 -0.37 -14.16
CA GLU A 399 -6.79 0.78 -14.62
C GLU A 399 -7.59 1.48 -13.52
N ILE A 400 -7.91 0.78 -12.44
CA ILE A 400 -8.61 1.35 -11.27
C ILE A 400 -7.71 2.33 -10.53
N TYR A 401 -6.42 2.03 -10.37
CA TYR A 401 -5.46 2.96 -9.74
C TYR A 401 -5.46 4.31 -10.47
N HIS A 402 -5.39 4.27 -11.80
CA HIS A 402 -5.39 5.48 -12.61
C HIS A 402 -6.71 6.25 -12.53
N GLN A 403 -7.84 5.58 -12.31
CA GLN A 403 -9.11 6.26 -12.05
C GLN A 403 -9.07 7.10 -10.77
N PHE A 404 -8.32 6.67 -9.76
CA PHE A 404 -8.04 7.43 -8.54
C PHE A 404 -6.82 8.36 -8.63
N GLY A 405 -6.23 8.54 -9.82
CA GLY A 405 -5.02 9.37 -9.95
C GLY A 405 -3.80 8.76 -9.27
N LEU A 406 -3.72 7.43 -9.26
CA LEU A 406 -2.62 6.66 -8.70
C LEU A 406 -1.93 5.84 -9.81
N THR A 407 -0.69 5.45 -9.56
CA THR A 407 0.07 4.58 -10.46
C THR A 407 0.93 3.61 -9.67
N ARG A 408 1.26 2.47 -10.30
CA ARG A 408 2.28 1.55 -9.81
C ARG A 408 3.52 1.63 -10.71
N PRO A 409 4.55 2.38 -10.28
CA PRO A 409 5.67 2.75 -11.14
C PRO A 409 6.49 1.54 -11.65
N LEU A 410 6.49 0.44 -10.90
CA LEU A 410 7.20 -0.80 -11.23
C LEU A 410 6.22 -1.89 -11.68
N HIS A 411 5.45 -1.57 -12.72
CA HIS A 411 4.47 -2.48 -13.33
C HIS A 411 5.13 -3.67 -14.06
N ARG A 412 4.48 -4.86 -14.05
CA ARG A 412 5.01 -6.10 -14.65
C ARG A 412 5.37 -5.99 -16.14
N ASP A 413 4.54 -5.30 -16.90
CA ASP A 413 4.69 -5.19 -18.36
C ASP A 413 5.63 -4.07 -18.80
N ARG A 414 6.05 -3.20 -17.87
CA ARG A 414 6.70 -1.91 -18.20
C ARG A 414 7.92 -1.56 -17.36
N GLY A 415 8.22 -2.31 -16.29
CA GLY A 415 9.29 -2.04 -15.32
C GLY A 415 10.75 -2.15 -15.81
N GLY A 416 11.04 -2.03 -17.11
CA GLY A 416 12.40 -1.88 -17.62
C GLY A 416 13.41 -2.98 -17.22
N GLY A 417 12.93 -4.19 -16.92
CA GLY A 417 13.74 -5.31 -16.43
C GLY A 417 13.93 -5.36 -14.91
N ARG A 418 13.20 -4.56 -14.14
CA ARG A 418 13.13 -4.65 -12.68
C ARG A 418 12.03 -5.62 -12.25
N LYS A 419 12.17 -6.13 -11.02
CA LYS A 419 11.13 -6.94 -10.40
C LYS A 419 9.88 -6.07 -10.20
N PRO A 420 8.69 -6.55 -10.60
CA PRO A 420 7.46 -5.80 -10.41
C PRO A 420 7.13 -5.64 -8.92
N GLU A 421 6.59 -4.49 -8.54
CA GLU A 421 6.18 -4.18 -7.15
C GLU A 421 4.70 -3.85 -7.14
N SER A 422 3.86 -4.87 -6.96
CA SER A 422 2.39 -4.71 -6.99
C SER A 422 1.85 -3.90 -5.80
N TRP A 423 2.66 -3.74 -4.75
CA TRP A 423 2.31 -3.06 -3.52
C TRP A 423 2.70 -1.58 -3.50
N HIS A 424 3.58 -1.13 -4.39
CA HIS A 424 4.13 0.23 -4.33
C HIS A 424 3.26 1.19 -5.15
N ILE A 425 2.69 2.20 -4.48
CA ILE A 425 1.75 3.16 -5.07
C ILE A 425 2.32 4.57 -4.95
N GLU A 426 2.26 5.31 -6.05
CA GLU A 426 2.57 6.74 -6.13
C GLU A 426 1.35 7.50 -6.69
N GLN A 427 1.27 8.80 -6.42
CA GLN A 427 0.29 9.66 -7.08
C GLN A 427 0.70 10.00 -8.51
N THR A 428 -0.29 10.15 -9.38
CA THR A 428 -0.14 10.86 -10.64
C THR A 428 -0.51 12.34 -10.43
N GLY A 429 -0.29 13.14 -11.46
CA GLY A 429 -0.72 14.53 -11.53
C GLY A 429 -2.21 14.73 -11.83
N LYS A 430 -3.00 13.65 -11.82
CA LYS A 430 -4.45 13.72 -11.93
C LYS A 430 -5.03 14.19 -10.61
N GLU A 431 -5.68 15.35 -10.62
CA GLU A 431 -6.51 15.78 -9.52
C GLU A 431 -7.82 14.99 -9.54
N LEU A 432 -8.26 14.56 -8.37
CA LEU A 432 -9.62 14.10 -8.25
C LEU A 432 -10.49 15.32 -8.04
N GLY A 433 -11.63 15.38 -8.74
CA GLY A 433 -12.64 16.37 -8.40
C GLY A 433 -12.83 16.32 -6.88
N ALA A 434 -12.87 17.49 -6.23
CA ALA A 434 -13.36 17.55 -4.87
C ALA A 434 -14.64 16.72 -4.90
N ALA A 435 -14.74 15.69 -4.07
CA ALA A 435 -16.04 15.09 -3.85
C ALA A 435 -16.84 16.28 -3.34
N ASP A 436 -17.67 16.87 -4.21
CA ASP A 436 -18.54 17.97 -3.84
C ASP A 436 -19.18 17.48 -2.56
N ASP A 437 -18.80 18.14 -1.46
CA ASP A 437 -19.14 17.78 -0.10
C ASP A 437 -20.61 17.42 -0.15
N LEU A 438 -20.93 16.12 -0.02
CA LEU A 438 -22.20 15.53 -0.44
C LEU A 438 -23.29 16.09 0.48
N GLY A 439 -23.72 17.32 0.22
CA GLY A 439 -24.90 17.97 0.76
C GLY A 439 -25.13 17.77 2.25
N LEU A 440 -24.10 17.62 3.07
CA LEU A 440 -24.22 17.96 4.49
C LEU A 440 -24.02 19.47 4.61
N ASP A 441 -24.87 20.22 3.90
CA ASP A 441 -25.45 21.40 4.52
C ASP A 441 -26.13 20.87 5.79
N ILE A 442 -25.35 20.77 6.86
CA ILE A 442 -25.89 20.92 8.19
C ILE A 442 -26.48 22.31 8.14
N ASP A 443 -27.77 22.37 7.81
CA ASP A 443 -28.61 23.52 8.04
C ASP A 443 -28.42 23.80 9.53
N MET A 444 -27.47 24.70 9.85
CA MET A 444 -27.39 25.36 11.14
C MET A 444 -28.56 26.33 11.18
N GLY A 445 -29.76 25.76 11.05
CA GLY A 445 -31.03 26.43 11.17
C GLY A 445 -31.03 27.09 12.53
N VAL A 446 -30.69 28.37 12.50
CA VAL A 446 -31.39 29.44 13.20
C VAL A 446 -31.88 28.98 14.58
N PHE A 447 -30.97 28.90 15.55
CA PHE A 447 -31.33 29.04 16.96
C PHE A 447 -31.44 30.54 17.31
N ASP A 448 -32.15 31.31 16.48
CA ASP A 448 -32.68 32.62 16.85
C ASP A 448 -34.14 32.43 17.24
N GLY A 449 -34.38 32.17 18.53
CA GLY A 449 -35.73 32.20 19.09
C GLY A 449 -35.95 31.24 20.24
N LEU A 450 -35.49 31.60 21.43
CA LEU A 450 -36.27 31.61 22.67
C LEU A 450 -35.37 32.05 23.84
N ILE A 451 -35.20 33.36 24.00
CA ILE A 451 -35.04 33.96 25.34
C ILE A 451 -36.26 34.85 25.51
N ASP A 452 -37.31 34.25 26.03
CA ASP A 452 -38.30 34.93 26.85
C ASP A 452 -38.54 33.98 28.04
N LEU A 453 -37.84 34.26 29.14
CA LEU A 453 -38.21 33.97 30.53
C LEU A 453 -37.21 34.63 31.48
#